data_AF-A0A3B9HHL7-F1
#
_entry.id   AF-A0A3B9HHL7-F1
#
_cell.length_a   1.000
_cell.length_b   1.000
_cell.length_c   1.000
_cell.angle_alpha   90.00
_cell.angle_beta   90.00
_cell.angle_gamma   90.00
#
_symmetry.space_group_name_H-M   'P 1'
#
loop_
_entity.id
_entity.type
_entity.pdbx_description
1 polymer ?
#
loop_
_entity_poly.entity_id
_entity_poly.type
_entity_poly.pdbx_seq_one_letter_code
_entity_poly.pdbx_strand_id
1 'polypeptide(L)'
;MFPNIQLAVGRGTINLFRIYPDKKDPSRSITKISTYFSEELLEAKATAGDDSMELEPNKVYDIEDRQGALPSIESQNEVFISTISQQDYVMGESIQIAVTNGLLDHVIFGKNEPALHHFHNTFRSALDMPPLEAYTS
;
A
#
# COMPACT_ATOMS: atom_id res chain seq x y z
N MET A 1 0.38 1.78 -10.90
CA MET A 1 0.34 1.31 -12.30
C MET A 1 -0.35 -0.04 -12.36
N PHE A 2 -1.38 -0.13 -13.21
CA PHE A 2 -2.08 -1.38 -13.47
C PHE A 2 -1.13 -2.41 -14.12
N PRO A 3 -1.24 -3.72 -13.82
CA PRO A 3 -2.21 -4.32 -12.91
C PRO A 3 -1.76 -4.42 -11.46
N ASN A 4 -0.46 -4.34 -11.18
CA ASN A 4 0.07 -4.90 -9.94
C ASN A 4 1.16 -4.08 -9.26
N ILE A 5 1.32 -2.83 -9.66
CA ILE A 5 2.35 -1.94 -9.11
C ILE A 5 1.67 -0.76 -8.43
N GLN A 6 2.07 -0.45 -7.20
CA GLN A 6 1.77 0.82 -6.54
C GLN A 6 3.08 1.55 -6.27
N LEU A 7 3.08 2.86 -6.49
CA LEU A 7 4.24 3.72 -6.34
C LEU A 7 3.86 4.83 -5.35
N ALA A 8 4.58 4.92 -4.24
CA ALA A 8 4.45 6.01 -3.30
C ALA A 8 5.75 6.83 -3.29
N VAL A 9 5.61 8.13 -3.52
CA VAL A 9 6.74 9.07 -3.52
C VAL A 9 6.67 9.86 -2.21
N GLY A 10 7.74 9.75 -1.42
CA GLY A 10 7.93 10.49 -0.18
C GLY A 10 9.05 11.52 -0.32
N ARG A 11 9.39 12.18 0.80
CA ARG A 11 10.51 13.14 0.85
C ARG A 11 11.84 12.38 0.71
N GLY A 12 12.50 12.49 -0.45
CA GLY A 12 13.77 11.81 -0.72
C GLY A 12 13.68 10.28 -0.78
N THR A 13 12.47 9.72 -0.82
CA THR A 13 12.25 8.27 -0.86
C THR A 13 11.20 7.90 -1.90
N ILE A 14 11.40 6.74 -2.53
CA ILE A 14 10.45 6.14 -3.47
C ILE A 14 10.18 4.72 -2.99
N ASN A 15 8.92 4.41 -2.68
CA ASN A 15 8.45 3.08 -2.32
C ASN A 15 7.69 2.45 -3.47
N LEU A 16 8.14 1.27 -3.89
CA LEU A 16 7.60 0.51 -5.00
C LEU A 16 7.04 -0.82 -4.50
N PHE A 17 5.72 -0.94 -4.53
CA PHE A 17 4.99 -2.14 -4.12
C PHE A 17 4.62 -2.93 -5.38
N ARG A 18 4.98 -4.21 -5.40
CA ARG A 18 4.65 -5.14 -6.49
C ARG A 18 3.92 -6.32 -5.92
N ILE A 19 2.67 -6.51 -6.34
CA ILE A 19 1.81 -7.59 -5.86
C ILE A 19 1.84 -8.71 -6.89
N TYR A 20 2.10 -9.93 -6.47
CA TYR A 20 2.14 -11.10 -7.37
C TYR A 20 1.11 -12.13 -6.88
N PRO A 21 0.22 -12.61 -7.75
CA PRO A 21 -0.68 -13.70 -7.37
C PRO A 21 0.13 -14.98 -7.13
N ASP A 22 -0.31 -15.81 -6.20
CA ASP A 22 0.20 -17.17 -6.09
C ASP A 22 -0.25 -18.01 -7.30
N LYS A 23 0.62 -18.90 -7.78
CA LYS A 23 0.35 -19.69 -8.99
C LYS A 23 -0.66 -20.83 -8.76
N LYS A 24 -0.84 -21.25 -7.51
CA LYS A 24 -1.63 -22.43 -7.12
C LYS A 24 -2.86 -22.06 -6.30
N ASP A 25 -2.82 -20.95 -5.58
CA ASP A 25 -3.90 -20.51 -4.70
C ASP A 25 -4.40 -19.11 -5.08
N PRO A 26 -5.61 -18.98 -5.66
CA PRO A 26 -6.15 -17.68 -6.05
C PRO A 26 -6.47 -16.77 -4.85
N SER A 27 -6.51 -17.29 -3.63
CA SER A 27 -6.72 -16.51 -2.40
C SER A 27 -5.42 -15.97 -1.81
N ARG A 28 -4.27 -16.20 -2.46
CA ARG A 28 -2.95 -15.79 -1.94
C ARG A 28 -2.22 -14.88 -2.92
N SER A 29 -1.49 -13.93 -2.34
CA SER A 29 -0.58 -13.07 -3.09
C SER A 29 0.70 -12.81 -2.29
N ILE A 30 1.75 -12.38 -2.99
CA ILE A 30 3.04 -11.98 -2.42
C ILE A 30 3.29 -10.54 -2.81
N THR A 31 3.40 -9.65 -1.82
CA THR A 31 3.81 -8.26 -2.04
C THR A 31 5.31 -8.13 -1.85
N LYS A 32 6.01 -7.64 -2.88
CA LYS A 32 7.41 -7.23 -2.80
C LYS A 32 7.50 -5.73 -2.71
N ILE A 33 8.24 -5.24 -1.72
CA ILE A 33 8.42 -3.82 -1.47
C ILE A 33 9.88 -3.47 -1.74
N SER A 34 10.10 -2.42 -2.51
CA SER A 34 11.43 -1.88 -2.78
C SER A 34 11.44 -0.40 -2.41
N THR A 35 12.32 -0.02 -1.51
CA THR A 35 12.51 1.37 -1.09
C THR A 35 13.81 1.90 -1.71
N TYR A 36 13.72 3.04 -2.37
CA TYR A 36 14.85 3.77 -2.94
C TYR A 36 15.00 5.10 -2.22
N PHE A 37 16.24 5.51 -1.97
CA PHE A 37 16.60 6.77 -1.31
C PHE A 37 17.33 7.66 -2.31
N SER A 38 17.11 8.97 -2.26
CA SER A 38 17.87 9.92 -3.08
C SER A 38 19.31 10.04 -2.60
N GLU A 39 20.22 10.34 -3.52
CA GLU A 39 21.64 10.61 -3.18
C GLU A 39 21.76 11.74 -2.16
N GLU A 40 21.02 12.83 -2.35
CA GLU A 40 20.96 13.95 -1.39
C GLU A 40 20.59 13.50 0.04
N LEU A 41 19.63 12.57 0.17
CA LEU A 41 19.21 12.07 1.47
C LEU A 41 20.28 11.17 2.11
N LEU A 42 20.94 10.35 1.28
CA LEU A 42 22.03 9.49 1.73
C LEU A 42 23.25 10.31 2.16
N GLU A 43 23.59 11.37 1.41
CA GLU A 43 24.66 12.32 1.75
C GLU A 43 24.34 13.11 3.02
N ALA A 44 23.10 13.57 3.17
CA ALA A 44 22.65 14.25 4.39
C ALA A 44 22.77 13.34 5.62
N LYS A 45 22.37 12.06 5.51
CA LYS A 45 22.57 11.07 6.57
C LYS A 45 24.04 10.80 6.86
N ALA A 46 24.87 10.62 5.82
CA ALA A 46 26.31 10.38 5.99
C ALA A 46 27.02 11.57 6.65
N THR A 47 26.59 12.80 6.37
CA THR A 47 27.13 14.03 6.97
C THR A 47 26.69 14.22 8.41
N ALA A 48 25.42 13.91 8.71
CA ALA A 48 24.86 14.05 10.05
C ALA A 48 25.40 13.02 11.05
N GLY A 49 25.86 11.85 10.57
CA GLY A 49 26.36 10.78 11.43
C GLY A 49 25.27 10.22 12.37
N ASP A 50 25.69 9.58 13.46
CA ASP A 50 24.79 8.98 14.47
C ASP A 50 24.01 10.02 15.30
N ASP A 51 24.38 11.31 15.19
CA ASP A 51 23.70 12.45 15.83
C ASP A 51 22.51 12.97 15.00
N SER A 52 22.21 12.34 13.86
CA SER A 52 21.02 12.71 13.08
C SER A 52 19.76 12.42 13.89
N MET A 53 18.79 13.35 13.90
CA MET A 53 17.49 13.11 14.50
C MET A 53 16.78 12.02 13.68
N GLU A 54 16.94 10.78 14.11
CA GLU A 54 16.26 9.63 13.52
C GLU A 54 14.81 9.62 13.95
N LEU A 55 13.95 9.28 13.01
CA LEU A 55 12.54 9.21 13.29
C LEU A 55 12.23 7.86 13.96
N GLU A 56 11.88 7.92 15.25
CA GLU A 56 11.51 6.74 16.01
C GLU A 56 10.33 6.01 15.34
N PRO A 57 10.36 4.66 15.25
CA PRO A 57 9.30 3.86 14.64
C PRO A 57 7.87 4.25 15.09
N ASN A 58 7.67 4.44 16.39
CA ASN A 58 6.36 4.76 16.95
C ASN A 58 5.85 6.19 16.62
N LYS A 59 6.69 7.04 16.02
CA LYS A 59 6.40 8.45 15.68
C LYS A 59 6.25 8.68 14.18
N VAL A 60 6.26 7.63 13.34
CA VAL A 60 6.24 7.80 11.87
C VAL A 60 4.97 8.48 11.33
N TYR A 61 3.89 8.46 12.11
CA TYR A 61 2.65 9.15 11.76
C TYR A 61 2.52 10.56 12.32
N ASP A 62 3.44 11.00 13.20
CA ASP A 62 3.42 12.35 13.76
C ASP A 62 4.02 13.35 12.76
N ILE A 63 3.23 14.36 12.40
CA ILE A 63 3.60 15.37 11.40
C ILE A 63 4.71 16.30 11.93
N GLU A 64 4.72 16.56 13.24
CA GLU A 64 5.71 17.42 13.89
C GLU A 64 7.05 16.69 14.02
N ASP A 65 7.03 15.42 14.45
CA ASP A 65 8.26 14.61 14.53
C ASP A 65 8.86 14.30 13.14
N ARG A 66 8.03 14.28 12.08
CA ARG A 66 8.49 14.20 10.67
C ARG A 66 9.19 15.46 10.18
N GLN A 67 9.01 16.60 10.84
CA GLN A 67 9.66 17.84 10.44
C GLN A 67 11.11 17.85 10.94
N GLY A 68 12.04 17.65 10.00
CA GLY A 68 13.48 17.77 10.25
C GLY A 68 14.20 16.44 10.43
N ALA A 69 13.48 15.36 10.72
CA ALA A 69 14.04 14.02 10.73
C ALA A 69 14.29 13.50 9.30
N LEU A 70 15.43 12.83 9.10
CA LEU A 70 15.76 12.21 7.83
C LEU A 70 15.11 10.82 7.76
N PRO A 71 14.39 10.46 6.68
CA PRO A 71 13.83 9.12 6.52
C PRO A 71 14.92 8.05 6.61
N SER A 72 14.76 7.09 7.55
CA SER A 72 15.66 5.95 7.75
C SER A 72 15.06 4.64 7.20
N ILE A 73 15.88 3.60 7.08
CA ILE A 73 15.41 2.26 6.68
C ILE A 73 14.47 1.71 7.76
N GLU A 74 14.80 1.95 9.02
CA GLU A 74 14.06 1.56 10.22
C GLU A 74 12.67 2.20 10.23
N SER A 75 12.57 3.50 9.93
CA SER A 75 11.30 4.21 9.84
C SER A 75 10.40 3.69 8.69
N GLN A 76 11.00 3.29 7.57
CA GLN A 76 10.26 2.72 6.43
C GLN A 76 9.80 1.30 6.72
N ASN A 77 10.63 0.50 7.40
CA ASN A 77 10.27 -0.84 7.87
C ASN A 77 9.11 -0.78 8.86
N GLU A 78 9.11 0.20 9.78
CA GLU A 78 8.01 0.34 10.73
C GLU A 78 6.69 0.64 10.04
N VAL A 79 6.63 1.61 9.13
CA VAL A 79 5.40 1.92 8.36
C VAL A 79 4.84 0.66 7.69
N PHE A 80 5.73 -0.16 7.13
CA PHE A 80 5.34 -1.42 6.54
C PHE A 80 4.78 -2.40 7.58
N ILE A 81 5.48 -2.60 8.70
CA ILE A 81 5.07 -3.56 9.73
C ILE A 81 3.75 -3.11 10.39
N SER A 82 3.70 -1.88 10.90
CA SER A 82 2.61 -1.38 11.74
C SER A 82 1.28 -1.22 11.00
N THR A 83 1.34 -0.96 9.69
CA THR A 83 0.16 -0.54 8.93
C THR A 83 -0.13 -1.51 7.81
N ILE A 84 0.81 -1.75 6.90
CA ILE A 84 0.55 -2.64 5.77
C ILE A 84 0.37 -4.08 6.26
N SER A 85 1.31 -4.60 7.05
CA SER A 85 1.22 -5.98 7.52
C SER A 85 0.14 -6.17 8.59
N GLN A 86 0.05 -5.29 9.58
CA GLN A 86 -0.84 -5.50 10.73
C GLN A 86 -2.29 -5.06 10.47
N GLN A 87 -2.54 -4.17 9.51
CA GLN A 87 -3.89 -3.66 9.25
C GLN A 87 -4.38 -4.10 7.87
N ASP A 88 -3.67 -3.74 6.80
CA ASP A 88 -4.17 -3.95 5.44
C ASP A 88 -4.29 -5.44 5.09
N TYR A 89 -3.31 -6.26 5.47
CA TYR A 89 -3.39 -7.71 5.23
C TYR A 89 -4.46 -8.39 6.08
N VAL A 90 -4.59 -8.01 7.35
CA VAL A 90 -5.64 -8.56 8.24
C VAL A 90 -7.04 -8.22 7.69
N MET A 91 -7.22 -6.99 7.20
CA MET A 91 -8.45 -6.57 6.55
C MET A 91 -8.70 -7.35 5.26
N GLY A 92 -7.70 -7.48 4.39
CA GLY A 92 -7.79 -8.22 3.13
C GLY A 92 -8.16 -9.69 3.34
N GLU A 93 -7.53 -10.36 4.31
CA GLU A 93 -7.86 -11.74 4.69
C GLU A 93 -9.29 -11.85 5.22
N SER A 94 -9.72 -10.91 6.05
CA SER A 94 -11.10 -10.88 6.58
C SER A 94 -12.14 -10.71 5.46
N ILE A 95 -11.86 -9.83 4.49
CA ILE A 95 -12.70 -9.66 3.29
C ILE A 95 -12.73 -10.95 2.48
N GLN A 96 -11.59 -11.60 2.26
CA GLN A 96 -11.53 -12.86 1.52
C GLN A 96 -12.35 -13.96 2.20
N ILE A 97 -12.26 -14.08 3.54
CA ILE A 97 -13.07 -15.02 4.32
C ILE A 97 -14.56 -14.71 4.16
N ALA A 98 -14.95 -13.44 4.25
CA ALA A 98 -16.35 -13.02 4.10
C ALA A 98 -16.90 -13.29 2.69
N VAL A 99 -16.11 -13.04 1.65
CA VAL A 99 -16.52 -13.28 0.25
C VAL A 99 -16.58 -14.79 -0.06
N THR A 100 -15.67 -15.59 0.48
CA THR A 100 -15.61 -17.04 0.20
C THR A 100 -16.66 -17.87 0.95
N ASN A 101 -17.28 -17.32 2.00
CA ASN A 101 -18.31 -18.04 2.77
C ASN A 101 -19.67 -18.14 2.07
N GLY A 102 -19.85 -17.45 0.92
CA GLY A 102 -21.05 -17.51 0.09
C GLY A 102 -22.28 -16.79 0.63
N LEU A 103 -22.19 -16.12 1.79
CA LEU A 103 -23.30 -15.33 2.34
C LEU A 103 -23.41 -13.95 1.71
N LEU A 104 -22.34 -13.46 1.08
CA LEU A 104 -22.31 -12.19 0.37
C LEU A 104 -22.52 -12.41 -1.13
N ASP A 105 -23.68 -12.02 -1.63
CA ASP A 105 -24.05 -12.17 -3.04
C ASP A 105 -23.32 -11.16 -3.95
N HIS A 106 -23.19 -9.92 -3.48
CA HIS A 106 -22.48 -8.86 -4.21
C HIS A 106 -21.84 -7.84 -3.25
N VAL A 107 -20.83 -7.13 -3.75
CA VAL A 107 -20.15 -6.03 -3.04
C VAL A 107 -20.63 -4.70 -3.62
N ILE A 108 -21.05 -3.79 -2.75
CA ILE A 108 -21.43 -2.42 -3.14
C ILE A 108 -20.26 -1.50 -2.79
N PHE A 109 -19.71 -0.84 -3.80
CA PHE A 109 -18.74 0.24 -3.60
C PHE A 109 -19.45 1.55 -3.27
N GLY A 110 -18.92 2.26 -2.28
CA GLY A 110 -19.47 3.53 -1.83
C GLY A 110 -19.26 4.66 -2.84
N LYS A 111 -20.14 5.65 -2.81
CA LYS A 111 -20.02 6.86 -3.67
C LYS A 111 -18.68 7.59 -3.53
N ASN A 112 -18.04 7.50 -2.36
CA ASN A 112 -16.76 8.12 -2.06
C ASN A 112 -15.55 7.22 -2.38
N GLU A 113 -15.74 6.14 -3.13
CA GLU A 113 -14.68 5.20 -3.53
C GLU A 113 -14.41 5.20 -5.06
N PRO A 114 -14.27 6.37 -5.73
CA PRO A 114 -14.12 6.42 -7.18
C PRO A 114 -12.86 5.70 -7.68
N ALA A 115 -11.82 5.59 -6.86
CA ALA A 115 -10.62 4.84 -7.17
C ALA A 115 -10.89 3.33 -7.28
N LEU A 116 -11.73 2.77 -6.39
CA LEU A 116 -12.14 1.37 -6.46
C LEU A 116 -13.02 1.12 -7.69
N HIS A 117 -13.94 2.04 -8.00
CA HIS A 117 -14.74 1.95 -9.24
C HIS A 117 -13.83 1.89 -10.48
N HIS A 118 -12.83 2.77 -10.56
CA HIS A 118 -11.90 2.79 -11.68
C HIS A 118 -11.06 1.51 -11.76
N PHE A 119 -10.55 1.04 -10.62
CA PHE A 119 -9.76 -0.19 -10.53
C PHE A 119 -10.53 -1.41 -11.06
N HIS A 120 -11.74 -1.63 -10.56
CA HIS A 120 -12.57 -2.76 -10.99
C HIS A 120 -13.02 -2.66 -12.44
N ASN A 121 -13.37 -1.46 -12.92
CA ASN A 121 -13.70 -1.25 -14.34
C ASN A 121 -12.50 -1.49 -15.26
N THR A 122 -11.28 -1.17 -14.81
CA THR A 122 -10.05 -1.46 -15.58
C THR A 122 -9.84 -2.97 -15.75
N PHE A 123 -10.02 -3.76 -14.68
CA PHE A 123 -9.97 -5.22 -14.78
C PHE A 123 -11.08 -5.77 -15.68
N ARG A 124 -12.32 -5.28 -15.54
CA ARG A 124 -13.45 -5.72 -16.37
C ARG A 124 -13.19 -5.43 -17.84
N SER A 125 -12.70 -4.24 -18.17
CA SER A 125 -12.29 -3.91 -19.55
C SER A 125 -11.16 -4.81 -20.06
N ALA A 126 -10.17 -5.14 -19.24
CA ALA A 126 -9.07 -6.04 -19.63
C ALA A 126 -9.50 -7.50 -19.81
N LEU A 127 -10.66 -7.87 -19.25
CA LEU A 127 -11.27 -9.21 -19.33
C LEU A 127 -12.48 -9.24 -20.28
N ASP A 128 -12.68 -8.19 -21.10
CA ASP A 128 -13.82 -8.05 -22.03
C ASP A 128 -15.21 -8.18 -21.35
N MET A 129 -15.33 -7.70 -20.11
CA MET A 129 -16.55 -7.68 -19.33
C MET A 129 -17.24 -6.30 -19.38
N PRO A 130 -18.57 -6.22 -19.29
CA PRO A 130 -19.28 -4.92 -19.21
C PRO A 130 -18.85 -4.15 -17.95
N PRO A 131 -18.95 -2.81 -17.89
CA PRO A 131 -18.59 -2.04 -16.70
C PRO A 131 -19.44 -2.42 -15.47
N LEU A 132 -19.03 -1.95 -14.29
CA LEU A 132 -19.79 -2.08 -13.05
C LEU A 132 -21.19 -1.46 -13.20
N GLU A 133 -22.18 -2.14 -12.65
CA GLU A 133 -23.57 -1.67 -12.64
C GLU A 133 -23.77 -0.58 -11.59
N ALA A 134 -24.57 0.44 -11.92
CA ALA A 134 -24.93 1.45 -10.95
C ALA A 134 -25.96 0.88 -9.96
N TYR A 135 -25.65 0.94 -8.67
CA TYR A 135 -26.59 0.53 -7.64
C TYR A 135 -27.60 1.66 -7.37
N THR A 136 -28.86 1.43 -7.74
CA THR A 136 -30.00 2.28 -7.37
C THR A 136 -30.87 1.50 -6.38
N SER A 137 -30.95 2.00 -5.14
CA SER A 137 -31.87 1.51 -4.10
C SER A 137 -33.29 2.02 -4.32
#